data_AF-A0AAF0FXK8-F1
#
_entry.id   AF-A0AAF0FXK8-F1
#
_cell.length_a   1.000
_cell.length_b   1.000
_cell.length_c   1.000
_cell.angle_alpha   90.00
_cell.angle_beta   90.00
_cell.angle_gamma   90.00
#
_symmetry.space_group_name_H-M   'P 1'
#
loop_
_entity.id
_entity.type
_entity.pdbx_description
1 polymer ?
#
loop_
_entity_poly.entity_id
_entity_poly.type
_entity_poly.pdbx_seq_one_letter_code
_entity_poly.pdbx_strand_id
1 'polypeptide(L)'
;MFSYYAAIVKNLRGVVIFDPEASGSWDKVKWLVKKFRYRNLGLPPVIVEKYREKLSKYLGGSPFIELAYPIAEVKILPAVMKEHGVPDELAEALVLASVYISPLLVIGEKYVKLLEQYSIDKVLVCRELNDNEWKLHLRIADYSILDMYKERVFEILNAIENNMLNQELLRNISEKRRDDVAKDKKRYWRITCDHGKPFILYIDMIDVVAKTIGVEKFIELIRNKKELAAGLSVVPAVNLG
;
A
#
# COMPACT_ATOMS: atom_id res chain seq x y z
N MET A 1 19.70 9.19 0.85
CA MET A 1 18.33 8.64 0.73
C MET A 1 17.78 8.16 2.07
N PHE A 2 18.54 7.39 2.88
CA PHE A 2 18.06 6.97 4.22
C PHE A 2 17.68 8.14 5.15
N SER A 3 18.48 9.21 5.22
CA SER A 3 18.15 10.40 6.02
C SER A 3 16.83 11.07 5.61
N TYR A 4 16.57 11.14 4.30
CA TYR A 4 15.30 11.63 3.76
C TYR A 4 14.13 10.74 4.19
N TYR A 5 14.25 9.43 3.98
CA TYR A 5 13.28 8.43 4.43
C TYR A 5 12.98 8.55 5.94
N ALA A 6 14.03 8.59 6.76
CA ALA A 6 13.90 8.67 8.22
C ALA A 6 13.22 9.98 8.67
N ALA A 7 13.42 11.08 7.95
CA ALA A 7 12.78 12.36 8.23
C ALA A 7 11.27 12.35 7.91
N ILE A 8 10.85 11.62 6.88
CA ILE A 8 9.46 11.66 6.41
C ILE A 8 8.57 10.55 6.98
N VAL A 9 9.12 9.36 7.27
CA VAL A 9 8.33 8.17 7.65
C VAL A 9 7.44 8.41 8.88
N LYS A 10 7.92 9.17 9.88
CA LYS A 10 7.15 9.46 11.11
C LYS A 10 5.93 10.37 10.88
N ASN A 11 5.96 11.14 9.79
CA ASN A 11 4.93 12.15 9.47
C ASN A 11 4.09 11.80 8.24
N LEU A 12 4.46 10.74 7.53
CA LEU A 12 3.68 10.19 6.42
C LEU A 12 2.41 9.54 6.95
N ARG A 13 1.27 9.76 6.29
CA ARG A 13 -0.03 9.17 6.66
C ARG A 13 -0.65 8.30 5.58
N GLY A 14 0.07 8.12 4.49
CA GLY A 14 -0.33 7.26 3.39
C GLY A 14 0.40 7.61 2.11
N VAL A 15 0.49 6.63 1.24
CA VAL A 15 0.88 6.82 -0.16
C VAL A 15 -0.39 7.01 -0.97
N VAL A 16 -0.44 7.98 -1.87
CA VAL A 16 -1.64 8.27 -2.66
C VAL A 16 -1.46 7.80 -4.08
N ILE A 17 -2.43 7.04 -4.58
CA ILE A 17 -2.57 6.70 -5.99
C ILE A 17 -3.86 7.28 -6.53
N PHE A 18 -3.77 7.97 -7.67
CA PHE A 18 -4.92 8.54 -8.34
C PHE A 18 -4.61 8.79 -9.81
N ASP A 19 -5.67 8.92 -10.61
CA ASP A 19 -5.59 9.34 -12.00
C ASP A 19 -6.11 10.78 -12.08
N PRO A 20 -5.24 11.79 -12.29
CA PRO A 20 -5.65 13.19 -12.39
C PRO A 20 -6.57 13.51 -13.58
N GLU A 21 -6.64 12.64 -14.58
CA GLU A 21 -7.53 12.82 -15.73
C GLU A 21 -8.93 12.21 -15.48
N ALA A 22 -9.07 11.36 -14.47
CA ALA A 22 -10.35 10.77 -14.13
C ALA A 22 -11.32 11.82 -13.57
N SER A 23 -12.57 11.79 -14.03
CA SER A 23 -13.63 12.68 -13.55
C SER A 23 -13.81 12.58 -12.02
N GLY A 24 -13.91 13.73 -11.35
CA GLY A 24 -14.06 13.82 -9.89
C GLY A 24 -12.79 13.55 -9.06
N SER A 25 -11.69 13.12 -9.69
CA SER A 25 -10.43 12.81 -8.99
C SER A 25 -9.87 14.01 -8.24
N TRP A 26 -9.88 15.20 -8.87
CA TRP A 26 -9.37 16.43 -8.26
C TRP A 26 -10.16 16.90 -7.04
N ASP A 27 -11.46 16.62 -6.97
CA ASP A 27 -12.25 17.01 -5.80
C ASP A 27 -11.90 16.16 -4.58
N LYS A 28 -11.60 14.87 -4.79
CA LYS A 28 -11.05 13.99 -3.76
C LYS A 28 -9.63 14.38 -3.36
N VAL A 29 -8.79 14.81 -4.31
CA VAL A 29 -7.47 15.37 -4.01
C VAL A 29 -7.59 16.62 -3.13
N LYS A 30 -8.47 17.57 -3.48
CA LYS A 30 -8.70 18.77 -2.64
C LYS A 30 -9.21 18.40 -1.25
N TRP A 31 -10.10 17.41 -1.15
CA TRP A 31 -10.58 16.89 0.14
C TRP A 31 -9.43 16.32 0.99
N LEU A 32 -8.52 15.55 0.39
CA LEU A 32 -7.31 15.06 1.05
C LEU A 32 -6.41 16.20 1.52
N VAL A 33 -6.13 17.20 0.66
CA VAL A 33 -5.34 18.38 1.02
C VAL A 33 -5.90 19.08 2.26
N LYS A 34 -7.22 19.25 2.32
CA LYS A 34 -7.90 19.85 3.48
C LYS A 34 -7.78 18.98 4.74
N LYS A 35 -7.96 17.66 4.61
CA LYS A 35 -7.93 16.70 5.73
C LYS A 35 -6.53 16.48 6.31
N PHE A 36 -5.49 16.51 5.47
CA PHE A 36 -4.10 16.21 5.83
C PHE A 36 -3.20 17.46 5.89
N ARG A 37 -3.77 18.65 6.14
CA ARG A 37 -3.04 19.93 6.16
C ARG A 37 -1.72 19.95 6.95
N TYR A 38 -1.61 19.13 8.00
CA TYR A 38 -0.47 19.10 8.92
C TYR A 38 0.34 17.80 8.87
N ARG A 39 0.13 16.97 7.84
CA ARG A 39 0.76 15.66 7.69
C ARG A 39 1.15 15.43 6.23
N ASN A 40 2.18 14.63 6.02
CA ASN A 40 2.66 14.35 4.68
C ASN A 40 1.83 13.22 4.06
N LEU A 41 1.51 13.39 2.79
CA LEU A 41 1.01 12.33 1.91
C LEU A 41 2.06 12.07 0.84
N GLY A 42 2.40 10.80 0.64
CA GLY A 42 3.44 10.40 -0.29
C GLY A 42 2.87 10.23 -1.68
N LEU A 43 3.59 10.71 -2.69
CA LEU A 43 3.31 10.42 -4.09
C LEU A 43 4.41 9.54 -4.67
N PRO A 44 4.06 8.45 -5.37
CA PRO A 44 4.96 7.70 -6.24
C PRO A 44 5.70 8.62 -7.23
N PRO A 45 7.03 8.48 -7.41
CA PRO A 45 7.79 9.15 -8.46
C PRO A 45 7.10 9.18 -9.83
N VAL A 46 6.56 8.05 -10.29
CA VAL A 46 5.90 7.93 -11.60
C VAL A 46 4.66 8.83 -11.72
N ILE A 47 3.91 9.01 -10.63
CA ILE A 47 2.76 9.93 -10.60
C ILE A 47 3.25 11.37 -10.64
N VAL A 48 4.32 11.70 -9.90
CA VAL A 48 4.87 13.05 -9.89
C VAL A 48 5.48 13.40 -11.25
N GLU A 49 6.22 12.48 -11.88
CA GLU A 49 6.81 12.67 -13.21
C GLU A 49 5.73 12.93 -14.27
N LYS A 50 4.69 12.09 -14.30
CA LYS A 50 3.62 12.17 -15.29
C LYS A 50 2.73 13.41 -15.14
N TYR A 51 2.55 13.91 -13.92
CA TYR A 51 1.58 14.97 -13.61
C TYR A 51 2.16 16.18 -12.88
N ARG A 52 3.48 16.40 -13.04
CA ARG A 52 4.25 17.42 -12.32
C ARG A 52 3.62 18.81 -12.38
N GLU A 53 3.20 19.25 -13.57
CA GLU A 53 2.61 20.58 -13.77
C GLU A 53 1.35 20.79 -12.92
N LYS A 54 0.44 19.80 -12.92
CA LYS A 54 -0.81 19.87 -12.16
C LYS A 54 -0.59 19.74 -10.64
N LEU A 55 0.45 19.02 -10.24
CA LEU A 55 0.78 18.75 -8.84
C LEU A 55 1.65 19.82 -8.19
N SER A 56 2.37 20.62 -8.99
CA SER A 56 3.37 21.62 -8.55
C SER A 56 2.97 22.42 -7.30
N LYS A 57 1.75 22.97 -7.27
CA LYS A 57 1.20 23.76 -6.16
C LYS A 57 0.94 22.99 -4.86
N TYR A 58 0.94 21.66 -4.90
CA TYR A 58 0.69 20.79 -3.74
C TYR A 58 1.92 19.99 -3.30
N LEU A 59 3.02 20.04 -4.08
CA LEU A 59 4.29 19.39 -3.78
C LEU A 59 5.11 20.22 -2.76
N GLY A 60 6.05 19.55 -2.08
CA GLY A 60 6.92 20.19 -1.09
C GLY A 60 6.35 20.26 0.33
N GLY A 61 5.36 19.42 0.64
CA GLY A 61 4.81 19.30 2.01
C GLY A 61 3.52 20.09 2.26
N SER A 62 2.69 20.30 1.24
CA SER A 62 1.35 20.92 1.42
C SER A 62 0.25 20.28 0.55
N PRO A 63 -0.12 18.99 0.78
CA PRO A 63 0.44 18.03 1.74
C PRO A 63 1.38 17.01 1.07
N PHE A 64 1.58 17.09 -0.25
CA PHE A 64 2.25 16.03 -0.99
C PHE A 64 3.76 16.17 -0.93
N ILE A 65 4.42 15.03 -0.77
CA ILE A 65 5.86 14.88 -0.95
C ILE A 65 6.11 13.80 -1.99
N GLU A 66 7.04 14.04 -2.90
CA GLU A 66 7.55 13.02 -3.80
C GLU A 66 8.34 12.00 -2.97
N LEU A 67 7.95 10.73 -3.02
CA LEU A 67 8.66 9.67 -2.31
C LEU A 67 9.92 9.26 -3.07
N ALA A 68 10.83 8.60 -2.37
CA ALA A 68 11.99 7.97 -2.98
C ALA A 68 12.18 6.57 -2.39
N TYR A 69 12.81 5.67 -3.15
CA TYR A 69 13.21 4.38 -2.60
C TYR A 69 14.39 4.56 -1.64
N PRO A 70 14.24 4.22 -0.35
CA PRO A 70 15.34 4.32 0.60
C PRO A 70 16.48 3.34 0.26
N ILE A 71 16.13 2.23 -0.41
CA ILE A 71 17.03 1.15 -0.81
C ILE A 71 16.83 0.89 -2.30
N ALA A 72 17.91 0.92 -3.08
CA ALA A 72 17.84 0.77 -4.53
C ALA A 72 17.30 -0.60 -4.96
N GLU A 73 17.66 -1.67 -4.25
CA GLU A 73 17.24 -3.04 -4.55
C GLU A 73 15.71 -3.19 -4.57
N VAL A 74 14.98 -2.46 -3.71
CA VAL A 74 13.50 -2.55 -3.64
C VAL A 74 12.79 -2.12 -4.93
N LYS A 75 13.47 -1.36 -5.80
CA LYS A 75 12.96 -1.01 -7.13
C LYS A 75 12.73 -2.22 -8.05
N ILE A 76 13.29 -3.38 -7.71
CA ILE A 76 13.09 -4.62 -8.46
C ILE A 76 11.63 -5.08 -8.39
N LEU A 77 10.97 -4.97 -7.23
CA LEU A 77 9.57 -5.42 -7.09
C LEU A 77 8.61 -4.74 -8.08
N PRO A 78 8.54 -3.40 -8.15
CA PRO A 78 7.63 -2.74 -9.08
C PRO A 78 8.03 -2.95 -10.54
N ALA A 79 9.34 -3.06 -10.85
CA ALA A 79 9.80 -3.37 -12.20
C ALA A 79 9.30 -4.75 -12.67
N VAL A 80 9.46 -5.77 -11.83
CA VAL A 80 9.00 -7.13 -12.13
C VAL A 80 7.48 -7.20 -12.25
N MET A 81 6.74 -6.50 -11.37
CA MET A 81 5.29 -6.42 -11.45
C MET A 81 4.82 -5.76 -12.75
N LYS A 82 5.50 -4.69 -13.17
CA LYS A 82 5.22 -3.96 -14.42
C LYS A 82 5.47 -4.82 -15.65
N GLU A 83 6.58 -5.55 -15.70
CA GLU A 83 6.90 -6.48 -16.81
C GLU A 83 5.82 -7.53 -17.04
N HIS A 84 5.02 -7.82 -16.01
CA HIS A 84 3.97 -8.83 -16.01
C HIS A 84 2.55 -8.21 -15.95
N GLY A 85 2.42 -6.94 -16.33
CA GLY A 85 1.13 -6.31 -16.62
C GLY A 85 0.47 -5.54 -15.47
N VAL A 86 1.11 -5.41 -14.31
CA VAL A 86 0.62 -4.48 -13.27
C VAL A 86 0.90 -3.04 -13.71
N PRO A 87 -0.07 -2.11 -13.67
CA PRO A 87 0.18 -0.72 -14.02
C PRO A 87 1.29 -0.09 -13.19
N ASP A 88 2.12 0.73 -13.82
CA ASP A 88 3.32 1.32 -13.21
C ASP A 88 2.99 2.12 -11.95
N GLU A 89 1.94 2.96 -12.03
CA GLU A 89 1.46 3.75 -10.90
C GLU A 89 1.04 2.88 -9.72
N LEU A 90 0.43 1.72 -9.98
CA LEU A 90 -0.05 0.81 -8.96
C LEU A 90 1.08 0.00 -8.33
N ALA A 91 1.98 -0.52 -9.16
CA ALA A 91 3.13 -1.30 -8.70
C ALA A 91 4.04 -0.47 -7.80
N GLU A 92 4.37 0.76 -8.22
CA GLU A 92 5.21 1.66 -7.43
C GLU A 92 4.50 2.10 -6.14
N ALA A 93 3.21 2.45 -6.20
CA ALA A 93 2.47 2.89 -5.02
C ALA A 93 2.36 1.80 -3.94
N LEU A 94 2.09 0.55 -4.34
CA LEU A 94 2.00 -0.59 -3.42
C LEU A 94 3.33 -0.86 -2.71
N VAL A 95 4.42 -0.89 -3.48
CA VAL A 95 5.75 -1.14 -2.92
C VAL A 95 6.18 -0.01 -1.99
N LEU A 96 5.95 1.25 -2.38
CA LEU A 96 6.26 2.39 -1.51
C LEU A 96 5.37 2.42 -0.26
N ALA A 97 4.10 2.02 -0.35
CA ALA A 97 3.22 1.92 0.81
C ALA A 97 3.76 0.92 1.85
N SER A 98 4.22 -0.25 1.39
CA SER A 98 4.92 -1.23 2.24
C SER A 98 6.19 -0.62 2.85
N VAL A 99 7.11 -0.11 2.01
CA VAL A 99 8.42 0.40 2.45
C VAL A 99 8.31 1.54 3.46
N TYR A 100 7.34 2.42 3.27
CA TYR A 100 7.09 3.55 4.17
C TYR A 100 6.16 3.22 5.33
N ILE A 101 5.71 1.96 5.46
CA ILE A 101 4.83 1.48 6.52
C ILE A 101 3.62 2.40 6.66
N SER A 102 2.94 2.66 5.54
CA SER A 102 1.79 3.54 5.48
C SER A 102 0.68 2.96 4.60
N PRO A 103 -0.59 3.26 4.87
CA PRO A 103 -1.69 2.76 4.06
C PRO A 103 -1.61 3.32 2.63
N LEU A 104 -2.13 2.57 1.67
CA LEU A 104 -2.35 3.09 0.32
C LEU A 104 -3.69 3.82 0.29
N LEU A 105 -3.71 5.08 -0.12
CA LEU A 105 -4.90 5.90 -0.28
C LEU A 105 -5.27 5.94 -1.76
N VAL A 106 -6.42 5.36 -2.10
CA VAL A 106 -6.82 5.09 -3.47
C VAL A 106 -7.94 6.04 -3.89
N ILE A 107 -7.71 6.78 -4.96
CA ILE A 107 -8.72 7.64 -5.59
C ILE A 107 -8.97 7.14 -7.01
N GLY A 108 -10.23 6.76 -7.27
CA GLY A 108 -10.70 6.37 -8.59
C GLY A 108 -10.97 4.86 -8.70
N GLU A 109 -12.14 4.56 -9.24
CA GLU A 109 -12.69 3.20 -9.37
C GLU A 109 -11.78 2.24 -10.15
N LYS A 110 -11.01 2.76 -11.12
CA LYS A 110 -10.05 1.97 -11.90
C LYS A 110 -9.06 1.23 -10.99
N TYR A 111 -8.46 1.94 -10.03
CA TYR A 111 -7.47 1.34 -9.13
C TYR A 111 -8.12 0.42 -8.10
N VAL A 112 -9.32 0.76 -7.62
CA VAL A 112 -10.09 -0.09 -6.72
C VAL A 112 -10.36 -1.46 -7.37
N LYS A 113 -10.86 -1.47 -8.61
CA LYS A 113 -11.12 -2.72 -9.37
C LYS A 113 -9.87 -3.55 -9.60
N LEU A 114 -8.72 -2.92 -9.87
CA LEU A 114 -7.45 -3.63 -10.01
C LEU A 114 -7.02 -4.24 -8.67
N LEU A 115 -7.11 -3.48 -7.58
CA LEU A 115 -6.76 -3.92 -6.24
C LEU A 115 -7.65 -5.06 -5.75
N GLU A 116 -8.93 -5.10 -6.12
CA GLU A 116 -9.83 -6.21 -5.78
C GLU A 116 -9.33 -7.57 -6.29
N GLN A 117 -8.64 -7.61 -7.44
CA GLN A 117 -8.07 -8.86 -7.99
C GLN A 117 -6.92 -9.41 -7.14
N TYR A 118 -6.23 -8.53 -6.44
CA TYR A 118 -5.07 -8.86 -5.61
C TYR A 118 -5.40 -8.95 -4.13
N SER A 119 -6.58 -8.49 -3.73
CA SER A 119 -6.95 -8.42 -2.32
C SER A 119 -7.17 -9.81 -1.72
N ILE A 120 -6.64 -10.01 -0.52
CA ILE A 120 -6.83 -11.24 0.25
C ILE A 120 -8.08 -11.19 1.14
N ASP A 121 -8.54 -9.99 1.50
CA ASP A 121 -9.82 -9.74 2.16
C ASP A 121 -10.17 -8.25 2.10
N LYS A 122 -11.43 -7.89 2.37
CA LYS A 122 -11.94 -6.52 2.32
C LYS A 122 -12.90 -6.16 3.45
N VAL A 123 -12.99 -4.87 3.75
CA VAL A 123 -14.04 -4.26 4.57
C VAL A 123 -14.98 -3.53 3.63
N LEU A 124 -16.27 -3.88 3.66
CA LEU A 124 -17.30 -3.23 2.86
C LEU A 124 -18.06 -2.18 3.68
N VAL A 125 -18.48 -1.10 3.03
CA VAL A 125 -19.34 -0.07 3.62
C VAL A 125 -20.52 0.19 2.68
N CYS A 126 -21.71 0.34 3.28
CA CYS A 126 -22.97 0.53 2.57
C CYS A 126 -23.54 1.96 2.72
N ARG A 127 -22.76 2.88 3.30
CA ARG A 127 -23.15 4.28 3.53
C ARG A 127 -21.96 5.21 3.43
N GLU A 128 -22.23 6.50 3.30
CA GLU A 128 -21.20 7.52 3.41
C GLU A 128 -20.70 7.66 4.86
N LEU A 129 -19.40 7.93 4.99
CA LEU A 129 -18.72 8.16 6.25
C LEU A 129 -18.67 9.66 6.53
N ASN A 130 -18.99 10.05 7.77
CA ASN A 130 -18.80 11.44 8.20
C ASN A 130 -17.32 11.72 8.52
N ASP A 131 -16.99 12.98 8.78
CA ASP A 131 -15.62 13.44 9.04
C ASP A 131 -14.93 12.74 10.23
N ASN A 132 -15.68 12.44 11.30
CA ASN A 132 -15.13 11.77 12.48
C ASN A 132 -14.84 10.30 12.18
N GLU A 133 -15.69 9.66 11.38
CA GLU A 133 -15.50 8.28 10.95
C GLU A 133 -14.31 8.16 9.99
N TRP A 134 -14.17 9.06 9.02
CA TRP A 134 -12.97 9.12 8.17
C TRP A 134 -11.70 9.26 9.00
N LYS A 135 -11.67 10.22 9.94
CA LYS A 135 -10.52 10.45 10.82
C LYS A 135 -10.17 9.21 11.64
N LEU A 136 -11.17 8.53 12.19
CA LEU A 136 -10.97 7.31 12.97
C LEU A 136 -10.40 6.18 12.11
N HIS A 137 -11.05 5.87 11.00
CA HIS A 137 -10.74 4.66 10.23
C HIS A 137 -9.48 4.81 9.37
N LEU A 138 -9.12 6.03 8.95
CA LEU A 138 -7.80 6.31 8.37
C LEU A 138 -6.67 6.07 9.38
N ARG A 139 -6.90 6.40 10.67
CA ARG A 139 -5.95 6.09 11.73
C ARG A 139 -5.87 4.60 12.02
N ILE A 140 -7.00 3.88 11.95
CA ILE A 140 -6.99 2.42 12.08
C ILE A 140 -6.15 1.81 10.96
N ALA A 141 -6.33 2.24 9.70
CA ALA A 141 -5.52 1.74 8.58
C ALA A 141 -4.02 2.02 8.74
N ASP A 142 -3.65 3.17 9.31
CA ASP A 142 -2.27 3.52 9.69
C ASP A 142 -1.68 2.54 10.71
N TYR A 143 -2.49 2.12 11.70
CA TYR A 143 -2.09 1.09 12.66
C TYR A 143 -2.06 -0.31 12.07
N SER A 144 -2.99 -0.65 11.17
CA SER A 144 -3.07 -1.96 10.54
C SER A 144 -1.76 -2.36 9.85
N ILE A 145 -1.19 -1.46 9.03
CA ILE A 145 0.08 -1.75 8.37
C ILE A 145 1.23 -1.83 9.38
N LEU A 146 1.28 -0.94 10.38
CA LEU A 146 2.32 -0.95 11.39
C LEU A 146 2.35 -2.27 12.17
N ASP A 147 1.18 -2.74 12.61
CA ASP A 147 1.00 -3.97 13.37
C ASP A 147 1.42 -5.20 12.54
N MET A 148 1.00 -5.27 11.28
CA MET A 148 1.34 -6.39 10.38
C MET A 148 2.81 -6.35 9.93
N TYR A 149 3.37 -5.17 9.69
CA TYR A 149 4.71 -5.02 9.12
C TYR A 149 5.77 -5.63 10.03
N LYS A 150 5.78 -5.27 11.32
CA LYS A 150 6.85 -5.66 12.25
C LYS A 150 7.03 -7.17 12.35
N GLU A 151 5.95 -7.94 12.41
CA GLU A 151 6.09 -9.39 12.55
C GLU A 151 6.24 -10.07 11.19
N ARG A 152 5.45 -9.67 10.19
CA ARG A 152 5.35 -10.41 8.92
C ARG A 152 6.50 -10.13 7.95
N VAL A 153 7.11 -8.95 8.02
CA VAL A 153 8.32 -8.64 7.23
C VAL A 153 9.54 -9.33 7.84
N PHE A 154 9.66 -9.34 9.17
CA PHE A 154 10.77 -10.00 9.86
C PHE A 154 10.72 -11.52 9.68
N GLU A 155 9.52 -12.13 9.63
CA GLU A 155 9.38 -13.56 9.33
C GLU A 155 9.97 -13.91 7.95
N ILE A 156 9.69 -13.13 6.91
CA ILE A 156 10.25 -13.31 5.57
C ILE A 156 11.75 -13.04 5.55
N LEU A 157 12.19 -11.96 6.20
CA LEU A 157 13.61 -11.63 6.31
C LEU A 157 14.39 -12.79 6.93
N ASN A 158 13.90 -13.34 8.04
CA ASN A 158 14.50 -14.49 8.70
C ASN A 158 14.49 -15.74 7.82
N ALA A 159 13.42 -15.98 7.05
CA ALA A 159 13.37 -17.08 6.08
C ALA A 159 14.40 -16.93 4.95
N ILE A 160 14.64 -15.70 4.48
CA ILE A 160 15.69 -15.39 3.49
C ILE A 160 17.07 -15.63 4.09
N GLU A 161 17.36 -15.03 5.25
CA GLU A 161 18.70 -15.05 5.87
C GLU A 161 19.15 -16.47 6.28
N ASN A 162 18.20 -17.33 6.66
CA ASN A 162 18.49 -18.73 7.01
C ASN A 162 18.28 -19.71 5.85
N ASN A 163 18.04 -19.21 4.62
CA ASN A 163 17.81 -20.03 3.43
C ASN A 163 16.69 -21.09 3.61
N MET A 164 15.63 -20.72 4.33
CA MET A 164 14.48 -21.59 4.64
C MET A 164 13.32 -21.41 3.66
N LEU A 165 13.42 -20.46 2.73
CA LEU A 165 12.34 -20.17 1.78
C LEU A 165 12.05 -21.34 0.85
N ASN A 166 10.85 -21.89 1.00
CA ASN A 166 10.25 -22.91 0.16
C ASN A 166 8.74 -22.66 0.04
N GLN A 167 8.06 -23.42 -0.81
CA GLN A 167 6.62 -23.22 -1.09
C GLN A 167 5.74 -23.46 0.14
N GLU A 168 6.07 -24.44 0.97
CA GLU A 168 5.31 -24.75 2.19
C GLU A 168 5.40 -23.62 3.21
N LEU A 169 6.60 -23.09 3.42
CA LEU A 169 6.81 -21.95 4.31
C LEU A 169 6.06 -20.72 3.80
N LEU A 170 6.08 -20.43 2.50
CA LEU A 170 5.32 -19.32 1.93
C LEU A 170 3.82 -19.51 2.13
N ARG A 171 3.29 -20.72 1.94
CA ARG A 171 1.88 -21.02 2.23
C ARG A 171 1.53 -20.72 3.68
N ASN A 172 2.36 -21.17 4.62
CA ASN A 172 2.16 -20.92 6.06
C ASN A 172 2.21 -19.41 6.39
N ILE A 173 3.10 -18.66 5.74
CA ILE A 173 3.19 -17.20 5.90
C ILE A 173 1.91 -16.53 5.36
N SER A 174 1.45 -16.90 4.17
CA SER A 174 0.20 -16.37 3.59
C SER A 174 -1.02 -16.69 4.46
N GLU A 175 -1.10 -17.87 5.07
CA GLU A 175 -2.17 -18.24 6.02
C GLU A 175 -2.16 -17.34 7.27
N LYS A 176 -0.99 -17.16 7.90
CA LYS A 176 -0.85 -16.25 9.06
C LYS A 176 -1.25 -14.82 8.72
N ARG A 177 -0.91 -14.34 7.52
CA ARG A 177 -1.29 -12.99 7.06
C ARG A 177 -2.80 -12.85 6.88
N ARG A 178 -3.48 -13.90 6.39
CA ARG A 178 -4.95 -13.92 6.32
C ARG A 178 -5.58 -13.89 7.72
N ASP A 179 -5.02 -14.61 8.68
CA ASP A 179 -5.47 -14.56 10.07
C ASP A 179 -5.30 -13.17 10.70
N ASP A 180 -4.17 -12.50 10.44
CA ASP A 180 -3.93 -11.13 10.91
C ASP A 180 -4.96 -10.17 10.33
N VAL A 181 -5.23 -10.27 9.02
CA VAL A 181 -6.26 -9.47 8.34
C VAL A 181 -7.65 -9.73 8.92
N ALA A 182 -8.01 -10.99 9.15
CA ALA A 182 -9.30 -11.35 9.74
C ALA A 182 -9.49 -10.77 11.15
N LYS A 183 -8.41 -10.69 11.94
CA LYS A 183 -8.41 -10.02 13.25
C LYS A 183 -8.52 -8.51 13.11
N ASP A 184 -7.75 -7.90 12.20
CA ASP A 184 -7.72 -6.44 12.01
C ASP A 184 -9.06 -5.90 11.50
N LYS A 185 -9.75 -6.63 10.60
CA LYS A 185 -11.10 -6.29 10.10
C LYS A 185 -12.11 -6.01 11.22
N LYS A 186 -12.00 -6.69 12.36
CA LYS A 186 -12.89 -6.48 13.51
C LYS A 186 -12.84 -5.04 14.06
N ARG A 187 -11.76 -4.29 13.81
CA ARG A 187 -11.62 -2.88 14.18
C ARG A 187 -12.61 -1.95 13.45
N TYR A 188 -13.17 -2.41 12.33
CA TYR A 188 -14.10 -1.66 11.47
C TYR A 188 -15.58 -1.97 11.73
N TRP A 189 -15.92 -2.64 12.84
CA TRP A 189 -17.29 -3.09 13.16
C TRP A 189 -18.37 -1.99 13.12
N ARG A 190 -18.00 -0.72 13.28
CA ARG A 190 -18.92 0.43 13.29
C ARG A 190 -19.43 0.84 11.90
N ILE A 191 -18.70 0.45 10.85
CA ILE A 191 -18.97 0.87 9.48
C ILE A 191 -19.17 -0.29 8.53
N THR A 192 -18.76 -1.50 8.93
CA THR A 192 -18.82 -2.68 8.09
C THR A 192 -20.26 -3.06 7.76
N CYS A 193 -20.49 -3.47 6.52
CA CYS A 193 -21.73 -4.07 6.05
C CYS A 193 -21.42 -5.36 5.27
N ASP A 194 -22.41 -6.23 5.07
CA ASP A 194 -22.24 -7.45 4.24
C ASP A 194 -22.23 -7.16 2.73
N HIS A 195 -22.66 -5.95 2.35
CA HIS A 195 -22.76 -5.47 0.97
C HIS A 195 -22.26 -4.03 0.87
N GLY A 196 -22.13 -3.51 -0.36
CA GLY A 196 -21.71 -2.14 -0.61
C GLY A 196 -20.33 -2.07 -1.25
N LYS A 197 -19.66 -0.94 -1.07
CA LYS A 197 -18.37 -0.67 -1.72
C LYS A 197 -17.20 -1.09 -0.82
N PRO A 198 -16.08 -1.55 -1.39
CA PRO A 198 -14.86 -1.70 -0.63
C PRO A 198 -14.43 -0.37 -0.02
N PHE A 199 -14.20 -0.39 1.29
CA PHE A 199 -13.59 0.70 2.04
C PHE A 199 -12.10 0.41 2.31
N ILE A 200 -11.78 -0.80 2.77
CA ILE A 200 -10.40 -1.31 2.86
C ILE A 200 -10.28 -2.54 1.96
N LEU A 201 -9.20 -2.60 1.19
CA LEU A 201 -8.71 -3.79 0.50
C LEU A 201 -7.36 -4.16 1.12
N TYR A 202 -7.23 -5.35 1.70
CA TYR A 202 -5.95 -5.82 2.22
C TYR A 202 -5.19 -6.50 1.09
N ILE A 203 -4.00 -5.99 0.78
CA ILE A 203 -3.16 -6.47 -0.31
C ILE A 203 -1.92 -7.13 0.27
N ASP A 204 -1.81 -8.45 0.11
CA ASP A 204 -0.60 -9.15 0.50
C ASP A 204 0.42 -9.07 -0.63
N MET A 205 1.51 -8.32 -0.42
CA MET A 205 2.53 -8.11 -1.44
C MET A 205 3.29 -9.38 -1.83
N ILE A 206 3.32 -10.40 -0.97
CA ILE A 206 3.83 -11.73 -1.37
C ILE A 206 2.90 -12.33 -2.40
N ASP A 207 1.60 -12.41 -2.08
CA ASP A 207 0.60 -12.99 -2.98
C ASP A 207 0.55 -12.20 -4.30
N VAL A 208 0.66 -10.86 -4.28
CA VAL A 208 0.73 -10.03 -5.49
C VAL A 208 1.89 -10.45 -6.38
N VAL A 209 3.11 -10.44 -5.85
CA VAL A 209 4.31 -10.70 -6.66
C VAL A 209 4.31 -12.17 -7.10
N ALA A 210 4.01 -13.10 -6.20
CA ALA A 210 3.97 -14.53 -6.52
C ALA A 210 2.88 -14.89 -7.55
N LYS A 211 1.68 -14.31 -7.49
CA LYS A 211 0.65 -14.47 -8.54
C LYS A 211 1.10 -13.90 -9.89
N THR A 212 1.92 -12.86 -9.85
CA THR A 212 2.38 -12.14 -11.05
C THR A 212 3.48 -12.89 -11.80
N ILE A 213 4.44 -13.51 -11.09
CA ILE A 213 5.60 -14.18 -11.72
C ILE A 213 5.67 -15.69 -11.51
N GLY A 214 4.80 -16.26 -10.67
CA GLY A 214 4.89 -17.64 -10.20
C GLY A 214 5.69 -17.77 -8.91
N VAL A 215 5.29 -18.74 -8.07
CA VAL A 215 5.86 -18.93 -6.71
C VAL A 215 7.34 -19.29 -6.77
N GLU A 216 7.75 -20.13 -7.71
CA GLU A 216 9.15 -20.55 -7.88
C GLU A 216 10.05 -19.37 -8.24
N LYS A 217 9.62 -18.54 -9.20
CA LYS A 217 10.35 -17.32 -9.60
C LYS A 217 10.37 -16.30 -8.48
N PHE A 218 9.29 -16.20 -7.70
CA PHE A 218 9.27 -15.34 -6.51
C PHE A 218 10.29 -15.77 -5.47
N ILE A 219 10.36 -17.07 -5.14
CA ILE A 219 11.38 -17.60 -4.22
C ILE A 219 12.78 -17.29 -4.74
N GLU A 220 13.05 -17.55 -6.02
CA GLU A 220 14.35 -17.26 -6.65
C GLU A 220 14.71 -15.77 -6.59
N LEU A 221 13.73 -14.89 -6.87
CA LEU A 221 13.89 -13.44 -6.86
C LEU A 221 14.39 -12.94 -5.50
N ILE A 222 13.80 -13.43 -4.41
CA ILE A 222 14.02 -12.92 -3.05
C ILE A 222 15.11 -13.66 -2.27
N ARG A 223 15.47 -14.91 -2.65
CA ARG A 223 16.38 -15.80 -1.89
C ARG A 223 17.71 -15.15 -1.51
N ASN A 224 18.21 -14.21 -2.31
CA ASN A 224 19.48 -13.51 -2.06
C ASN A 224 19.34 -11.99 -1.97
N LYS A 225 18.11 -11.47 -1.86
CA LYS A 225 17.81 -10.03 -1.92
C LYS A 225 16.97 -9.63 -0.71
N LYS A 226 17.60 -9.69 0.45
CA LYS A 226 16.91 -9.54 1.74
C LYS A 226 16.23 -8.18 1.91
N GLU A 227 16.74 -7.14 1.27
CA GLU A 227 16.15 -5.79 1.35
C GLU A 227 14.78 -5.74 0.66
N LEU A 228 14.48 -6.67 -0.26
CA LEU A 228 13.15 -6.77 -0.87
C LEU A 228 12.06 -7.07 0.17
N ALA A 229 12.40 -7.67 1.32
CA ALA A 229 11.44 -7.93 2.38
C ALA A 229 10.70 -6.65 2.82
N ALA A 230 11.34 -5.48 2.75
CA ALA A 230 10.72 -4.20 3.11
C ALA A 230 9.53 -3.82 2.22
N GLY A 231 9.47 -4.33 0.98
CA GLY A 231 8.38 -4.12 0.04
C GLY A 231 7.31 -5.22 0.06
N LEU A 232 7.40 -6.18 1.00
CA LEU A 232 6.58 -7.40 1.01
C LEU A 232 5.60 -7.47 2.20
N SER A 233 5.13 -6.35 2.74
CA SER A 233 4.12 -6.35 3.82
C SER A 233 2.71 -6.64 3.30
N VAL A 234 1.74 -6.76 4.22
CA VAL A 234 0.33 -6.56 3.88
C VAL A 234 0.05 -5.05 3.88
N VAL A 235 -0.51 -4.53 2.79
CA VAL A 235 -0.84 -3.12 2.62
C VAL A 235 -2.35 -2.94 2.70
N PRO A 236 -2.88 -2.19 3.70
CA PRO A 236 -4.27 -1.77 3.70
C PRO A 236 -4.45 -0.62 2.69
N ALA A 237 -5.21 -0.89 1.65
CA ALA A 237 -5.58 0.10 0.64
C ALA A 237 -6.97 0.68 0.96
N VAL A 238 -7.02 1.96 1.30
CA VAL A 238 -8.24 2.70 1.65
C VAL A 238 -8.84 3.29 0.38
N ASN A 239 -10.06 2.89 0.03
CA ASN A 239 -10.83 3.53 -1.02
C ASN A 239 -11.40 4.86 -0.54
N LEU A 240 -11.03 5.96 -1.20
CA LEU A 240 -11.49 7.31 -0.90
C LEU A 240 -12.64 7.79 -1.81
N GLY A 241 -13.05 6.97 -2.78
CA GLY A 241 -14.05 7.25 -3.81
C GLY A 241 -15.33 6.47 -3.65
#